data_AF-A0A1C7M578-F1
#
_entry.id   AF-A0A1C7M578-F1
#
_cell.length_a   1.000
_cell.length_b   1.000
_cell.length_c   1.000
_cell.angle_alpha   90.00
_cell.angle_beta   90.00
_cell.angle_gamma   90.00
#
_symmetry.space_group_name_H-M   'P 1'
#
loop_
_entity.id
_entity.type
_entity.pdbx_description
1 polymer ?
#
loop_
_entity_poly.entity_id
_entity_poly.type
_entity_poly.pdbx_seq_one_letter_code
_entity_poly.pdbx_strand_id
1 'polypeptide(L)'
;MEALPNANSIAYFDTSFHRTIPPHISSYAIRQDIAKKRGLQKYGFHGLSYTYILHAVTVFLHQEPAATNLIVLHLGSGASMCAIRAGKSLDTTMGLTPLNGLPGATRSGAVDPSLIFHYTNRAGRISHDRSLAVNVHVTQAEDILNKHAGWAALTGTTDFGEIVRQMRAVEERRAAGEAVGEEEGKWKLAFDLFVDRVIGYVGSYFAKLGGEVDALVFSGGIGERSVELREEVGVDGADGVVVDIGTSKDKKRVLVCRTDEQLEMAKECALSEKFWRRN
;
A
#
# COMPACT_ATOMS: atom_id res chain seq x y z
N MET A 1 -14.48 -25.44 -8.31
CA MET A 1 -15.78 -25.51 -9.01
C MET A 1 -16.58 -26.77 -8.64
N GLU A 2 -15.97 -27.86 -8.15
CA GLU A 2 -16.69 -29.09 -7.76
C GLU A 2 -17.64 -28.92 -6.56
N ALA A 3 -17.31 -28.06 -5.58
CA ALA A 3 -18.14 -27.87 -4.39
C ALA A 3 -19.41 -27.02 -4.63
N LEU A 4 -19.44 -26.18 -5.67
CA LEU A 4 -20.55 -25.27 -5.99
C LEU A 4 -20.77 -25.23 -7.52
N PRO A 5 -21.28 -26.31 -8.13
CA PRO A 5 -21.33 -26.46 -9.59
C PRO A 5 -22.29 -25.48 -10.27
N ASN A 6 -23.30 -24.98 -9.54
CA ASN A 6 -24.31 -24.05 -10.05
C ASN A 6 -24.01 -22.58 -9.72
N ALA A 7 -22.87 -22.29 -9.09
CA ALA A 7 -22.49 -20.94 -8.71
C ALA A 7 -21.68 -20.24 -9.80
N ASN A 8 -21.99 -18.97 -10.07
CA ASN A 8 -21.17 -18.11 -10.92
C ASN A 8 -19.93 -17.66 -10.14
N SER A 9 -18.74 -18.04 -10.62
CA SER A 9 -17.48 -17.55 -10.06
C SER A 9 -17.08 -16.25 -10.75
N ILE A 10 -16.94 -15.17 -9.98
CA ILE A 10 -16.54 -13.85 -10.48
C ILE A 10 -15.18 -13.51 -9.90
N ALA A 11 -14.24 -13.13 -10.77
CA ALA A 11 -12.91 -12.69 -10.39
C ALA A 11 -12.82 -11.17 -10.39
N TYR A 12 -12.52 -10.59 -9.23
CA TYR A 12 -12.18 -9.19 -9.07
C TYR A 12 -10.67 -9.02 -9.00
N PHE A 13 -10.16 -8.01 -9.70
CA PHE A 13 -8.72 -7.76 -9.79
C PHE A 13 -8.39 -6.42 -9.16
N ASP A 14 -7.44 -6.43 -8.22
CA ASP A 14 -6.89 -5.23 -7.60
C ASP A 14 -6.32 -4.20 -8.58
N THR A 15 -5.96 -4.62 -9.78
CA THR A 15 -5.43 -3.74 -10.82
C THR A 15 -6.52 -2.91 -11.50
N SER A 16 -7.80 -3.21 -11.29
CA SER A 16 -8.91 -2.65 -12.08
C SER A 16 -9.10 -1.15 -11.84
N PHE A 17 -9.02 -0.71 -10.59
CA PHE A 17 -9.16 0.71 -10.20
C PHE A 17 -8.08 1.59 -10.85
N HIS A 18 -6.90 1.02 -11.08
CA HIS A 18 -5.71 1.70 -11.58
C HIS A 18 -5.63 1.80 -13.11
N ARG A 19 -6.61 1.25 -13.85
CA ARG A 19 -6.64 1.36 -15.33
C ARG A 19 -6.76 2.80 -15.85
N THR A 20 -7.10 3.74 -14.98
CA THR A 20 -7.21 5.17 -15.28
C THR A 20 -5.88 5.91 -15.23
N ILE A 21 -4.80 5.28 -14.76
CA ILE A 21 -3.47 5.87 -14.70
C ILE A 21 -2.99 6.25 -16.12
N PRO A 22 -2.55 7.51 -16.34
CA PRO A 22 -2.15 7.96 -17.65
C PRO A 22 -0.82 7.33 -18.11
N PRO A 23 -0.58 7.20 -19.43
CA PRO A 23 0.60 6.49 -19.97
C PRO A 23 1.96 6.97 -19.45
N HIS A 24 2.13 8.26 -19.21
CA HIS A 24 3.40 8.82 -18.70
C HIS A 24 3.68 8.44 -17.24
N ILE A 25 2.68 7.99 -16.48
CA ILE A 25 2.81 7.48 -15.11
C ILE A 25 2.91 5.96 -15.12
N SER A 26 2.18 5.28 -16.01
CA SER A 26 2.18 3.81 -16.06
C SER A 26 3.35 3.20 -16.81
N SER A 27 4.02 3.96 -17.69
CA SER A 27 5.14 3.45 -18.50
C SER A 27 6.47 3.51 -17.76
N TYR A 28 7.29 2.47 -17.92
CA TYR A 28 8.70 2.51 -17.51
C TYR A 28 9.58 3.09 -18.62
N ALA A 29 10.64 3.82 -18.25
CA ALA A 29 11.64 4.38 -19.16
C ALA A 29 12.60 3.30 -19.72
N ILE A 30 12.04 2.32 -20.42
CA ILE A 30 12.73 1.22 -21.10
C ILE A 30 12.31 1.15 -22.57
N ARG A 31 12.88 0.21 -23.33
CA ARG A 31 12.47 -0.09 -24.70
C ARG A 31 10.97 -0.39 -24.79
N GLN A 32 10.21 0.54 -25.38
CA GLN A 32 8.74 0.50 -25.40
C GLN A 32 8.17 -0.66 -26.23
N ASP A 33 8.91 -1.12 -27.24
CA ASP A 33 8.55 -2.30 -28.01
C ASP A 33 8.58 -3.58 -27.15
N ILE A 34 9.60 -3.72 -26.31
CA ILE A 34 9.72 -4.83 -25.35
C ILE A 34 8.66 -4.69 -24.26
N ALA A 35 8.50 -3.48 -23.70
CA ALA A 35 7.55 -3.21 -22.63
C ALA A 35 6.12 -3.58 -23.04
N LYS A 36 5.65 -3.11 -24.20
CA LYS A 36 4.31 -3.42 -24.72
C LYS A 36 4.13 -4.92 -24.99
N LYS A 37 5.11 -5.56 -25.67
CA LYS A 37 5.05 -6.99 -25.99
C LYS A 37 4.96 -7.87 -24.74
N ARG A 38 5.60 -7.45 -23.64
CA ARG A 38 5.69 -8.21 -22.39
C ARG A 38 4.77 -7.69 -21.28
N GLY A 39 3.94 -6.68 -21.55
CA GLY A 39 3.07 -6.07 -20.54
C GLY A 39 3.82 -5.43 -19.36
N LEU A 40 5.04 -4.91 -19.58
CA LEU A 40 5.86 -4.30 -18.53
C LEU A 40 5.43 -2.84 -18.31
N GLN A 41 4.50 -2.65 -17.40
CA GLN A 41 3.98 -1.36 -17.00
C GLN A 41 3.64 -1.39 -15.51
N LYS A 42 3.43 -0.21 -14.91
CA LYS A 42 2.79 -0.11 -13.60
C LYS A 42 1.33 -0.54 -13.74
N TYR A 43 0.96 -1.55 -12.95
CA TYR A 43 -0.43 -1.99 -12.82
C TYR A 43 -1.10 -1.38 -11.60
N GLY A 44 -0.40 -1.33 -10.46
CA GLY A 44 -1.01 -0.95 -9.19
C GLY A 44 -1.90 -2.04 -8.58
N PHE A 45 -2.02 -2.08 -7.25
CA PHE A 45 -2.83 -3.06 -6.53
C PHE A 45 -3.51 -2.41 -5.31
N HIS A 46 -4.27 -3.20 -4.54
CA HIS A 46 -5.23 -2.73 -3.54
C HIS A 46 -6.36 -1.87 -4.14
N GLY A 47 -6.65 -2.07 -5.44
CA GLY A 47 -7.69 -1.30 -6.13
C GLY A 47 -9.07 -1.51 -5.54
N LEU A 48 -9.38 -2.70 -5.01
CA LEU A 48 -10.67 -2.93 -4.33
C LEU A 48 -10.79 -2.08 -3.07
N SER A 49 -9.72 -2.01 -2.29
CA SER A 49 -9.64 -1.15 -1.12
C SER A 49 -9.81 0.32 -1.50
N TYR A 50 -9.12 0.79 -2.54
CA TYR A 50 -9.23 2.17 -3.00
C TYR A 50 -10.63 2.53 -3.51
N THR A 51 -11.30 1.61 -4.24
CA THR A 51 -12.70 1.80 -4.66
C THR A 51 -13.61 1.94 -3.43
N TYR A 52 -13.48 1.04 -2.45
CA TYR A 52 -14.26 1.10 -1.22
C TYR A 52 -14.06 2.41 -0.46
N ILE A 53 -12.80 2.81 -0.26
CA ILE A 53 -12.44 4.04 0.46
C ILE A 53 -13.02 5.26 -0.24
N LEU A 54 -12.90 5.32 -1.58
CA LEU A 54 -13.48 6.43 -2.35
C LEU A 54 -14.99 6.53 -2.11
N HIS A 55 -15.72 5.41 -2.15
CA HIS A 55 -17.15 5.40 -1.86
C HIS A 55 -17.47 5.84 -0.42
N ALA A 56 -16.77 5.29 0.58
CA ALA A 56 -17.02 5.63 1.98
C ALA A 56 -16.72 7.11 2.28
N VAL A 57 -15.59 7.62 1.76
CA VAL A 57 -15.14 9.00 1.98
C VAL A 57 -16.03 10.00 1.24
N THR A 58 -16.47 9.71 0.01
CA THR A 58 -17.36 10.61 -0.75
C THR A 58 -18.73 10.77 -0.09
N VAL A 59 -19.28 9.68 0.46
CA VAL A 59 -20.50 9.71 1.29
C VAL A 59 -20.28 10.58 2.53
N PHE A 60 -19.17 10.41 3.23
CA PHE A 60 -18.83 11.19 4.41
C PHE A 60 -18.63 12.68 4.11
N LEU A 61 -17.98 13.01 3.00
CA LEU A 61 -17.73 14.39 2.58
C LEU A 61 -18.95 15.07 1.94
N HIS A 62 -20.03 14.32 1.69
CA HIS A 62 -21.20 14.77 0.91
C HIS A 62 -20.80 15.32 -0.47
N GLN A 63 -19.87 14.61 -1.14
CA GLN A 63 -19.36 14.97 -2.45
C GLN A 63 -19.56 13.81 -3.44
N GLU A 64 -19.72 14.15 -4.71
CA GLU A 64 -19.69 13.17 -5.79
C GLU A 64 -18.26 12.68 -6.04
N PRO A 65 -18.03 11.38 -6.33
CA PRO A 65 -16.69 10.86 -6.61
C PRO A 65 -15.95 11.67 -7.68
N ALA A 66 -16.64 12.14 -8.72
CA ALA A 66 -16.06 12.92 -9.81
C ALA A 66 -15.53 14.30 -9.37
N ALA A 67 -15.91 14.79 -8.20
CA ALA A 67 -15.47 16.08 -7.64
C ALA A 67 -14.45 15.90 -6.50
N THR A 68 -14.00 14.68 -6.23
CA THR A 68 -13.17 14.38 -5.04
C THR A 68 -11.74 13.98 -5.42
N ASN A 69 -10.78 14.63 -4.78
CA ASN A 69 -9.35 14.37 -4.86
C ASN A 69 -8.81 13.88 -3.51
N LEU A 70 -8.25 12.67 -3.47
CA LEU A 70 -7.77 12.04 -2.24
C LEU A 70 -6.31 11.61 -2.36
N ILE A 71 -5.61 11.61 -1.23
CA ILE A 71 -4.39 10.81 -1.07
C ILE A 71 -4.74 9.71 -0.08
N VAL A 72 -4.70 8.46 -0.52
CA VAL A 72 -5.10 7.31 0.28
C VAL A 72 -3.89 6.46 0.64
N LEU A 73 -3.72 6.18 1.93
CA LEU A 73 -2.65 5.41 2.53
C LEU A 73 -3.24 4.09 3.04
N HIS A 74 -3.13 3.05 2.21
CA HIS A 74 -3.51 1.69 2.62
C HIS A 74 -2.30 1.01 3.27
N LEU A 75 -2.24 1.03 4.59
CA LEU A 75 -1.08 0.59 5.36
C LEU A 75 -1.41 -0.70 6.13
N GLY A 76 -0.86 -1.83 5.66
CA GLY A 76 -0.93 -3.14 6.30
C GLY A 76 0.38 -3.90 6.12
N SER A 77 0.35 -5.23 6.26
CA SER A 77 1.52 -6.09 5.98
C SER A 77 2.04 -5.90 4.55
N GLY A 78 1.13 -5.66 3.61
CA GLY A 78 1.39 -4.95 2.37
C GLY A 78 0.88 -3.51 2.46
N ALA A 79 1.77 -2.53 2.38
CA ALA A 79 1.44 -1.10 2.33
C ALA A 79 1.52 -0.50 0.91
N SER A 80 0.54 0.31 0.51
CA SER A 80 0.61 1.14 -0.70
C SER A 80 -0.15 2.45 -0.53
N MET A 81 0.14 3.42 -1.41
CA MET A 81 -0.60 4.67 -1.45
C MET A 81 -1.10 4.97 -2.86
N CYS A 82 -2.24 5.68 -2.95
CA CYS A 82 -2.87 6.07 -4.20
C CYS A 82 -3.21 7.56 -4.19
N ALA A 83 -2.85 8.26 -5.27
CA ALA A 83 -3.39 9.57 -5.59
C ALA A 83 -4.66 9.37 -6.42
N ILE A 84 -5.79 9.85 -5.91
CA ILE A 84 -7.07 9.84 -6.58
C ILE A 84 -7.39 11.26 -7.02
N ARG A 85 -7.65 11.46 -8.31
CA ARG A 85 -8.10 12.73 -8.88
C ARG A 85 -9.46 12.55 -9.52
N ALA A 86 -10.43 13.37 -9.15
CA ALA A 86 -11.79 13.31 -9.67
C ALA A 86 -12.35 11.87 -9.63
N GLY A 87 -12.13 11.19 -8.51
CA GLY A 87 -12.60 9.81 -8.28
C GLY A 87 -11.87 8.73 -9.09
N LYS A 88 -10.79 9.04 -9.80
CA LYS A 88 -10.01 8.10 -10.59
C LYS A 88 -8.59 7.98 -10.08
N SER A 89 -7.99 6.79 -10.18
CA SER A 89 -6.59 6.60 -9.83
C SER A 89 -5.69 7.36 -10.80
N LEU A 90 -5.01 8.38 -10.28
CA LEU A 90 -3.99 9.13 -11.02
C LEU A 90 -2.63 8.44 -10.94
N ASP A 91 -2.25 7.98 -9.74
CA ASP A 91 -1.00 7.25 -9.49
C ASP A 91 -1.12 6.35 -8.26
N THR A 92 -0.26 5.34 -8.17
CA THR A 92 -0.16 4.43 -7.02
C THR A 92 1.28 3.96 -6.82
N THR A 93 1.65 3.63 -5.59
CA THR A 93 3.05 3.35 -5.24
C THR A 93 3.52 2.01 -5.79
N MET A 94 2.63 1.02 -5.86
CA MET A 94 2.93 -0.27 -6.44
C MET A 94 3.12 -0.17 -7.95
N GLY A 95 3.95 -1.05 -8.49
CA GLY A 95 4.42 -0.99 -9.87
C GLY A 95 3.86 -2.11 -10.73
N LEU A 96 4.76 -2.77 -11.47
CA LEU A 96 4.50 -4.02 -12.17
C LEU A 96 3.98 -5.10 -11.22
N THR A 97 4.52 -5.14 -10.00
CA THR A 97 4.15 -6.06 -8.93
C THR A 97 3.91 -5.30 -7.62
N PRO A 98 3.32 -5.95 -6.60
CA PRO A 98 3.16 -5.36 -5.27
C PRO A 98 4.47 -5.05 -4.52
N LEU A 99 5.63 -5.42 -5.09
CA LEU A 99 6.94 -5.22 -4.46
C LEU A 99 7.36 -3.74 -4.43
N ASN A 100 7.10 -3.00 -5.51
CA ASN A 100 7.51 -1.60 -5.60
C ASN A 100 6.68 -0.71 -4.65
N GLY A 101 7.24 0.43 -4.25
CA GLY A 101 6.53 1.41 -3.43
C GLY A 101 7.02 1.41 -1.99
N LEU A 102 6.08 1.30 -1.05
CA LEU A 102 6.39 1.25 0.38
C LEU A 102 6.96 -0.13 0.77
N PRO A 103 7.91 -0.17 1.74
CA PRO A 103 8.26 -1.43 2.37
C PRO A 103 7.04 -2.03 3.07
N GLY A 104 7.02 -3.35 3.17
CA GLY A 104 6.00 -4.09 3.91
C GLY A 104 6.65 -4.97 4.98
N ALA A 105 5.88 -5.90 5.53
CA ALA A 105 6.36 -6.80 6.58
C ALA A 105 7.60 -7.58 6.16
N THR A 106 7.51 -8.24 5.01
CA THR A 106 8.57 -9.10 4.48
C THR A 106 9.12 -8.61 3.14
N ARG A 107 8.61 -7.49 2.62
CA ARG A 107 8.98 -6.97 1.30
C ARG A 107 9.77 -5.67 1.37
N SER A 108 10.72 -5.51 0.45
CA SER A 108 11.66 -4.37 0.47
C SER A 108 11.01 -3.02 0.17
N GLY A 109 9.90 -3.00 -0.56
CA GLY A 109 9.47 -1.77 -1.22
C GLY A 109 10.40 -1.39 -2.37
N ALA A 110 10.34 -0.13 -2.79
CA ALA A 110 11.25 0.42 -3.79
C ALA A 110 12.70 0.46 -3.27
N VAL A 111 13.59 -0.18 -4.02
CA VAL A 111 15.05 -0.17 -3.83
C VAL A 111 15.75 0.06 -5.17
N ASP A 112 17.05 0.32 -5.14
CA ASP A 112 17.86 0.37 -6.36
C ASP A 112 17.72 -0.98 -7.12
N PRO A 113 17.32 -1.00 -8.40
CA PRO A 113 17.20 -2.23 -9.18
C PRO A 113 18.49 -3.07 -9.24
N SER A 114 19.66 -2.43 -9.11
CA SER A 114 20.96 -3.09 -9.12
C SER A 114 21.34 -3.72 -7.77
N LEU A 115 20.71 -3.28 -6.67
CA LEU A 115 21.02 -3.75 -5.30
C LEU A 115 20.99 -5.27 -5.21
N ILE A 116 20.02 -5.91 -5.85
CA ILE A 116 19.83 -7.36 -5.73
C ILE A 116 20.99 -8.16 -6.32
N PHE A 117 21.70 -7.61 -7.33
CA PHE A 117 22.87 -8.25 -7.93
C PHE A 117 24.14 -8.09 -7.08
N HIS A 118 24.18 -7.08 -6.21
CA HIS A 118 25.21 -6.95 -5.17
C HIS A 118 24.89 -7.78 -3.93
N TYR A 119 23.60 -7.95 -3.61
CA TYR A 119 23.14 -8.79 -2.51
C TYR A 119 23.38 -10.27 -2.78
N THR A 120 23.14 -10.74 -4.01
CA THR A 120 23.38 -12.13 -4.40
C THR A 120 23.89 -12.23 -5.84
N ASN A 121 24.96 -13.01 -6.04
CA ASN A 121 25.47 -13.36 -7.36
C ASN A 121 24.58 -14.37 -8.12
N ARG A 122 23.44 -14.75 -7.53
CA ARG A 122 22.46 -15.71 -8.08
C ARG A 122 21.07 -15.09 -8.26
N ALA A 123 20.94 -13.76 -8.25
CA ALA A 123 19.65 -13.05 -8.34
C ALA A 123 18.70 -13.60 -9.41
N GLY A 124 19.22 -13.91 -10.61
CA GLY A 124 18.43 -14.46 -11.73
C GLY A 124 18.22 -15.97 -11.73
N ARG A 125 18.72 -16.72 -10.74
CA ARG A 125 18.48 -18.16 -10.63
C ARG A 125 17.10 -18.40 -10.03
N ILE A 126 16.43 -19.44 -10.50
CA ILE A 126 15.14 -19.89 -9.96
C ILE A 126 15.36 -20.40 -8.52
N SER A 127 14.51 -19.95 -7.59
CA SER A 127 14.49 -20.44 -6.21
C SER A 127 14.09 -21.92 -6.18
N HIS A 128 14.78 -22.71 -5.35
CA HIS A 128 14.55 -24.15 -5.21
C HIS A 128 13.58 -24.51 -4.07
N ASP A 129 12.94 -23.53 -3.44
CA ASP A 129 11.90 -23.77 -2.44
C ASP A 129 10.63 -24.34 -3.10
N ARG A 130 10.39 -25.63 -2.89
CA ARG A 130 9.22 -26.35 -3.42
C ARG A 130 7.90 -25.86 -2.83
N SER A 131 7.89 -25.19 -1.67
CA SER A 131 6.69 -24.60 -1.08
C SER A 131 6.21 -23.35 -1.82
N LEU A 132 7.11 -22.70 -2.59
CA LEU A 132 6.83 -21.51 -3.39
C LEU A 132 6.62 -21.82 -4.87
N ALA A 133 6.94 -23.04 -5.31
CA ALA A 133 6.99 -23.43 -6.72
C ALA A 133 6.12 -24.66 -6.98
N VAL A 134 4.83 -24.45 -7.24
CA VAL A 134 3.96 -25.54 -7.70
C VAL A 134 3.60 -25.45 -9.18
N ASN A 135 3.88 -24.33 -9.89
CA ASN A 135 3.99 -24.24 -11.38
C ASN A 135 4.34 -22.81 -11.88
N VAL A 136 5.08 -22.02 -11.11
CA VAL A 136 5.59 -20.69 -11.50
C VAL A 136 6.99 -20.56 -10.91
N HIS A 137 7.99 -20.36 -11.77
CA HIS A 137 9.39 -20.27 -11.34
C HIS A 137 9.66 -18.88 -10.75
N VAL A 138 9.87 -18.80 -9.44
CA VAL A 138 10.23 -17.58 -8.73
C VAL A 138 11.76 -17.45 -8.73
N THR A 139 12.30 -16.27 -9.02
CA THR A 139 13.75 -16.02 -8.92
C THR A 139 14.19 -15.85 -7.47
N GLN A 140 15.47 -16.09 -7.16
CA GLN A 140 16.00 -15.80 -5.83
C GLN A 140 15.87 -14.30 -5.49
N ALA A 141 15.95 -13.42 -6.50
CA ALA A 141 15.66 -12.01 -6.33
C ALA A 141 14.24 -11.75 -5.80
N GLU A 142 13.23 -12.37 -6.43
CA GLU A 142 11.83 -12.22 -6.01
C GLU A 142 11.59 -12.77 -4.61
N ASP A 143 12.20 -13.91 -4.28
CA ASP A 143 12.10 -14.51 -2.95
C ASP A 143 12.70 -13.60 -1.86
N ILE A 144 13.94 -13.16 -2.05
CA ILE A 144 14.61 -12.23 -1.13
C ILE A 144 13.77 -10.97 -0.94
N LEU A 145 13.39 -10.31 -2.04
CA LEU A 145 12.76 -9.00 -1.98
C LEU A 145 11.30 -9.04 -1.50
N ASN A 146 10.60 -10.19 -1.58
CA ASN A 146 9.20 -10.30 -1.11
C ASN A 146 9.05 -11.03 0.23
N LYS A 147 9.96 -11.93 0.61
CA LYS A 147 9.83 -12.82 1.77
C LYS A 147 10.90 -12.62 2.82
N HIS A 148 12.08 -12.13 2.44
CA HIS A 148 13.24 -11.98 3.33
C HIS A 148 13.74 -10.54 3.43
N ALA A 149 12.86 -9.57 3.16
CA ALA A 149 13.15 -8.15 3.27
C ALA A 149 12.14 -7.46 4.19
N GLY A 150 11.95 -6.15 4.04
CA GLY A 150 10.99 -5.38 4.84
C GLY A 150 11.42 -5.21 6.29
N TRP A 151 10.51 -4.75 7.13
CA TRP A 151 10.86 -4.50 8.53
C TRP A 151 11.15 -5.79 9.30
N ALA A 152 10.60 -6.94 8.89
CA ALA A 152 10.91 -8.22 9.53
C ALA A 152 12.39 -8.60 9.39
N ALA A 153 13.04 -8.23 8.29
CA ALA A 153 14.48 -8.44 8.12
C ALA A 153 15.33 -7.54 9.04
N LEU A 154 14.79 -6.40 9.49
CA LEU A 154 15.46 -5.49 10.42
C LEU A 154 15.19 -5.88 11.89
N THR A 155 13.96 -6.27 12.19
CA THR A 155 13.48 -6.35 13.59
C THR A 155 13.24 -7.78 14.07
N GLY A 156 13.10 -8.73 13.14
CA GLY A 156 12.73 -10.12 13.44
C GLY A 156 11.22 -10.35 13.63
N THR A 157 10.37 -9.34 13.44
CA THR A 157 8.90 -9.46 13.56
C THR A 157 8.17 -8.85 12.37
N THR A 158 7.03 -9.44 12.00
CA THR A 158 6.11 -8.87 11.00
C THR A 158 5.09 -7.92 11.61
N ASP A 159 4.92 -7.93 12.95
CA ASP A 159 3.97 -7.08 13.67
C ASP A 159 4.51 -5.66 13.83
N PHE A 160 3.95 -4.71 13.06
CA PHE A 160 4.32 -3.30 13.16
C PHE A 160 3.94 -2.67 14.51
N GLY A 161 2.89 -3.17 15.18
CA GLY A 161 2.52 -2.72 16.52
C GLY A 161 3.57 -3.09 17.56
N GLU A 162 4.23 -4.24 17.41
CA GLU A 162 5.38 -4.61 18.25
C GLU A 162 6.57 -3.68 18.02
N ILE A 163 6.86 -3.32 16.77
CA ILE A 163 7.93 -2.37 16.43
C ILE A 163 7.72 -1.03 17.15
N VAL A 164 6.49 -0.52 17.10
CA VAL A 164 6.11 0.73 17.77
C VAL A 164 6.26 0.62 19.30
N ARG A 165 5.78 -0.48 19.91
CA ARG A 165 5.92 -0.70 21.37
C ARG A 165 7.38 -0.75 21.80
N GLN A 166 8.21 -1.50 21.08
CA GLN A 166 9.64 -1.63 21.39
C GLN A 166 10.39 -0.31 21.18
N MET A 167 10.06 0.42 20.11
CA MET A 167 10.62 1.75 19.87
C MET A 167 10.33 2.69 21.05
N ARG A 168 9.07 2.80 21.50
CA ARG A 168 8.70 3.63 22.65
C ARG A 168 9.43 3.22 23.93
N ALA A 169 9.48 1.93 24.23
CA ALA A 169 10.18 1.41 25.40
C ALA A 169 11.68 1.76 25.39
N VAL A 170 12.32 1.72 24.21
CA VAL A 170 13.73 2.12 24.03
C VAL A 170 13.90 3.63 24.20
N GLU A 171 12.99 4.45 23.67
CA GLU A 171 13.04 5.91 23.81
C GLU A 171 12.81 6.37 25.27
N GLU A 172 11.90 5.74 26.01
CA GLU A 172 11.68 6.00 27.44
C GLU A 172 12.92 5.69 28.27
N ARG A 173 13.55 4.54 28.04
CA ARG A 173 14.80 4.15 28.72
C ARG A 173 15.94 5.10 28.38
N ARG A 174 16.06 5.53 27.11
CA ARG A 174 17.03 6.55 26.69
C ARG A 174 16.78 7.89 27.40
N ALA A 175 15.53 8.32 27.52
CA ALA A 175 15.16 9.55 28.23
C ALA A 175 15.46 9.46 29.74
N ALA A 176 15.41 8.26 30.32
CA ALA A 176 15.82 7.98 31.69
C ALA A 176 17.36 7.89 31.89
N GLY A 177 18.15 8.08 30.82
CA GLY A 177 19.61 8.07 30.87
C GLY A 177 20.26 6.69 30.78
N GLU A 178 19.50 5.65 30.44
CA GLU A 178 20.05 4.31 30.22
C GLU A 178 20.86 4.24 28.92
N ALA A 179 21.93 3.44 28.94
CA ALA A 179 22.70 3.14 27.73
C ALA A 179 21.87 2.23 26.82
N VAL A 180 21.63 2.69 25.59
CA VAL A 180 20.90 1.94 24.55
C VAL A 180 21.90 1.46 23.50
N GLY A 181 21.89 0.16 23.22
CA GLY A 181 22.76 -0.47 22.24
C GLY A 181 22.29 -0.31 20.79
N GLU A 182 23.17 -0.60 19.83
CA GLU A 182 22.86 -0.55 18.40
C GLU A 182 21.71 -1.48 18.01
N GLU A 183 21.65 -2.66 18.61
CA GLU A 183 20.59 -3.65 18.35
C GLU A 183 19.20 -3.20 18.80
N GLU A 184 19.12 -2.31 19.79
CA GLU A 184 17.86 -1.69 20.21
C GLU A 184 17.45 -0.55 19.27
N GLY A 185 18.38 0.00 18.48
CA GLY A 185 18.13 1.01 17.46
C GLY A 185 17.36 0.50 16.25
N LYS A 186 17.28 -0.83 16.04
CA LYS A 186 16.59 -1.44 14.88
C LYS A 186 15.10 -1.12 14.82
N TRP A 187 14.46 -0.95 15.99
CA TRP A 187 13.02 -0.64 16.08
C TRP A 187 12.74 0.75 15.53
N LYS A 188 13.52 1.73 15.99
CA LYS A 188 13.45 3.09 15.49
C LYS A 188 13.82 3.17 14.01
N LEU A 189 14.88 2.48 13.59
CA LEU A 189 15.27 2.43 12.18
C LEU A 189 14.15 1.90 11.28
N ALA A 190 13.49 0.81 11.68
CA ALA A 190 12.38 0.24 10.90
C ALA A 190 11.17 1.19 10.81
N PHE A 191 10.84 1.86 11.92
CA PHE A 191 9.78 2.86 11.96
C PHE A 191 10.11 4.08 11.09
N ASP A 192 11.29 4.69 11.30
CA ASP A 192 11.74 5.87 10.57
C ASP A 192 11.83 5.61 9.06
N LEU A 193 12.32 4.44 8.64
CA LEU A 193 12.35 4.04 7.22
C LEU A 193 10.95 3.96 6.61
N PHE A 194 9.96 3.45 7.33
CA PHE A 194 8.60 3.35 6.83
C PHE A 194 7.95 4.73 6.73
N VAL A 195 8.09 5.55 7.77
CA VAL A 195 7.57 6.93 7.85
C VAL A 195 8.17 7.80 6.76
N ASP A 196 9.49 7.77 6.56
CA ASP A 196 10.17 8.56 5.52
C ASP A 196 9.60 8.26 4.13
N ARG A 197 9.43 6.96 3.81
CA ARG A 197 8.85 6.55 2.52
C ARG A 197 7.41 7.03 2.37
N VAL A 198 6.59 6.93 3.43
CA VAL A 198 5.22 7.45 3.44
C VAL A 198 5.21 8.95 3.16
N ILE A 199 5.99 9.74 3.90
CA ILE A 199 6.07 11.20 3.74
C ILE A 199 6.51 11.58 2.31
N GLY A 200 7.52 10.89 1.76
CA GLY A 200 7.98 11.11 0.39
C GLY A 200 6.87 10.92 -0.66
N TYR A 201 6.05 9.88 -0.51
CA TYR A 201 4.91 9.66 -1.41
C TYR A 201 3.76 10.64 -1.16
N VAL A 202 3.49 11.05 0.09
CA VAL A 202 2.48 12.08 0.38
C VAL A 202 2.84 13.37 -0.33
N GLY A 203 4.08 13.84 -0.18
CA GLY A 203 4.55 15.07 -0.83
C GLY A 203 4.48 14.99 -2.36
N SER A 204 4.93 13.86 -2.93
CA SER A 204 4.84 13.62 -4.38
C SER A 204 3.39 13.66 -4.89
N TYR A 205 2.46 13.03 -4.19
CA TYR A 205 1.06 12.99 -4.60
C TYR A 205 0.33 14.31 -4.38
N PHE A 206 0.66 15.04 -3.32
CA PHE A 206 0.16 16.40 -3.10
C PHE A 206 0.56 17.32 -4.26
N ALA A 207 1.83 17.27 -4.67
CA ALA A 207 2.33 18.02 -5.83
C ALA A 207 1.66 17.56 -7.13
N LYS A 208 1.52 16.25 -7.35
CA LYS A 208 0.84 15.70 -8.53
C LYS A 208 -0.62 16.12 -8.61
N LEU A 209 -1.30 16.29 -7.48
CA LEU A 209 -2.67 16.77 -7.37
C LEU A 209 -2.78 18.31 -7.45
N GLY A 210 -1.67 19.03 -7.56
CA GLY A 210 -1.67 20.50 -7.61
C GLY A 210 -2.06 21.18 -6.29
N GLY A 211 -1.91 20.47 -5.16
CA GLY A 211 -2.35 20.94 -3.84
C GLY A 211 -3.87 20.88 -3.60
N GLU A 212 -4.64 20.44 -4.59
CA GLU A 212 -6.08 20.20 -4.49
C GLU A 212 -6.34 18.81 -3.91
N VAL A 213 -6.22 18.70 -2.59
CA VAL A 213 -6.51 17.48 -1.84
C VAL A 213 -7.68 17.76 -0.89
N ASP A 214 -8.79 17.04 -1.06
CA ASP A 214 -9.96 17.12 -0.18
C ASP A 214 -9.70 16.42 1.14
N ALA A 215 -9.04 15.25 1.09
CA ALA A 215 -8.62 14.52 2.28
C ALA A 215 -7.37 13.66 2.07
N LEU A 216 -6.57 13.57 3.13
CA LEU A 216 -5.58 12.52 3.34
C LEU A 216 -6.24 11.38 4.10
N VAL A 217 -6.22 10.14 3.60
CA VAL A 217 -7.01 9.03 4.15
C VAL A 217 -6.11 7.89 4.60
N PHE A 218 -6.11 7.55 5.88
CA PHE A 218 -5.43 6.37 6.41
C PHE A 218 -6.36 5.17 6.45
N SER A 219 -5.88 4.01 5.99
CA SER A 219 -6.62 2.75 6.04
C SER A 219 -5.68 1.56 6.26
N GLY A 220 -6.27 0.37 6.45
CA GLY A 220 -5.52 -0.85 6.69
C GLY A 220 -5.05 -0.96 8.14
N GLY A 221 -4.63 -2.17 8.54
CA GLY A 221 -4.37 -2.49 9.95
C GLY A 221 -3.36 -1.58 10.65
N ILE A 222 -2.34 -1.06 9.93
CA ILE A 222 -1.36 -0.11 10.47
C ILE A 222 -1.95 1.30 10.48
N GLY A 223 -2.55 1.75 9.37
CA GLY A 223 -3.10 3.10 9.24
C GLY A 223 -4.22 3.38 10.24
N GLU A 224 -5.01 2.36 10.56
CA GLU A 224 -6.09 2.43 11.55
C GLU A 224 -5.57 2.45 13.00
N ARG A 225 -4.47 1.76 13.32
CA ARG A 225 -4.06 1.48 14.71
C ARG A 225 -2.85 2.26 15.22
N SER A 226 -1.89 2.61 14.35
CA SER A 226 -0.69 3.31 14.80
C SER A 226 -0.96 4.81 14.86
N VAL A 227 -1.16 5.32 16.08
CA VAL A 227 -1.27 6.75 16.36
C VAL A 227 0.04 7.44 16.03
N GLU A 228 1.17 6.82 16.37
CA GLU A 228 2.53 7.34 16.16
C GLU A 228 2.80 7.65 14.70
N LEU A 229 2.45 6.72 13.82
CA LEU A 229 2.62 6.94 12.38
C LEU A 229 1.74 8.09 11.90
N ARG A 230 0.52 8.22 12.43
CA ARG A 230 -0.36 9.33 12.08
C ARG A 230 0.18 10.65 12.62
N GLU A 231 0.75 10.67 13.82
CA GLU A 231 1.36 11.86 14.44
C GLU A 231 2.56 12.36 13.63
N GLU A 232 3.44 11.47 13.17
CA GLU A 232 4.57 11.83 12.29
C GLU A 232 4.12 12.40 10.94
N VAL A 233 2.99 11.90 10.42
CA VAL A 233 2.36 12.45 9.22
C VAL A 233 1.46 13.67 9.56
N GLY A 234 1.28 13.98 10.85
CA GLY A 234 0.69 15.22 11.38
C GLY A 234 -0.74 15.15 11.93
N VAL A 235 -1.17 14.08 12.64
CA VAL A 235 -2.58 13.86 13.00
C VAL A 235 -2.84 13.03 14.29
N ASP A 236 -3.97 13.25 14.99
CA ASP A 236 -4.36 12.56 16.26
C ASP A 236 -5.85 12.08 16.30
N GLY A 237 -6.15 10.96 16.99
CA GLY A 237 -7.49 10.40 17.27
C GLY A 237 -8.02 9.29 16.33
N ALA A 238 -9.05 8.52 16.75
CA ALA A 238 -10.12 7.90 15.89
C ALA A 238 -11.13 6.95 16.61
N ASP A 239 -12.42 7.04 16.25
CA ASP A 239 -13.45 5.97 16.31
C ASP A 239 -14.57 6.19 15.24
N GLY A 240 -14.83 5.20 14.36
CA GLY A 240 -15.84 5.28 13.25
C GLY A 240 -15.40 4.62 11.92
N VAL A 241 -16.27 4.60 10.88
CA VAL A 241 -15.95 4.05 9.54
C VAL A 241 -15.09 5.02 8.73
N VAL A 242 -15.49 6.28 8.65
CA VAL A 242 -14.65 7.41 8.23
C VAL A 242 -14.66 8.41 9.37
N VAL A 243 -13.49 8.82 9.85
CA VAL A 243 -13.34 9.73 10.98
C VAL A 243 -12.53 10.92 10.53
N ASP A 244 -13.07 12.13 10.69
CA ASP A 244 -12.29 13.35 10.59
C ASP A 244 -11.43 13.50 11.85
N ILE A 245 -10.12 13.38 11.66
CA ILE A 245 -9.11 13.45 12.72
C ILE A 245 -8.39 14.80 12.71
N GLY A 246 -8.97 15.78 12.00
CA GLY A 246 -8.56 17.17 12.05
C GLY A 246 -8.08 17.71 10.71
N THR A 247 -7.30 18.78 10.81
CA THR A 247 -6.69 19.46 9.66
C THR A 247 -5.19 19.37 9.76
N SER A 248 -4.52 19.01 8.66
CA SER A 248 -3.06 19.08 8.56
C SER A 248 -2.58 20.52 8.78
N LYS A 249 -1.26 20.70 8.97
CA LYS A 249 -0.64 22.04 9.10
C LYS A 249 -1.03 23.02 7.97
N ASP A 250 -1.41 22.50 6.80
CA ASP A 250 -1.86 23.26 5.62
C ASP A 250 -3.39 23.38 5.48
N LYS A 251 -4.14 23.18 6.57
CA LYS A 251 -5.62 23.26 6.62
C LYS A 251 -6.34 22.25 5.70
N LYS A 252 -5.72 21.12 5.37
CA LYS A 252 -6.36 20.03 4.61
C LYS A 252 -6.98 19.02 5.55
N ARG A 253 -8.19 18.55 5.27
CA ARG A 253 -8.86 17.55 6.13
C ARG A 253 -8.07 16.25 6.11
N VAL A 254 -8.02 15.58 7.26
CA VAL A 254 -7.38 14.29 7.39
C VAL A 254 -8.37 13.31 7.96
N LEU A 255 -8.50 12.18 7.28
CA LEU A 255 -9.50 11.16 7.57
C LEU A 255 -8.82 9.83 7.89
N VAL A 256 -9.42 9.03 8.77
CA VAL A 256 -9.17 7.59 8.87
C VAL A 256 -10.36 6.86 8.28
N CYS A 257 -10.14 5.94 7.36
CA CYS A 257 -11.17 5.11 6.75
C CYS A 257 -10.88 3.62 7.02
N ARG A 258 -11.78 2.94 7.73
CA ARG A 258 -11.73 1.48 7.85
C ARG A 258 -12.16 0.84 6.53
N THR A 259 -11.37 -0.08 5.99
CA THR A 259 -11.63 -0.70 4.67
C THR A 259 -12.35 -2.03 4.78
N ASP A 260 -13.26 -2.31 3.85
CA ASP A 260 -13.91 -3.61 3.71
C ASP A 260 -13.95 -4.05 2.23
N GLU A 261 -12.91 -4.77 1.81
CA GLU A 261 -12.77 -5.26 0.43
C GLU A 261 -13.83 -6.32 0.10
N GLN A 262 -14.21 -7.14 1.08
CA GLN A 262 -15.23 -8.18 0.93
C GLN A 262 -16.60 -7.56 0.66
N LEU A 263 -16.95 -6.50 1.38
CA LEU A 263 -18.17 -5.74 1.16
C LEU A 263 -18.17 -5.08 -0.23
N GLU A 264 -17.04 -4.51 -0.68
CA GLU A 264 -16.95 -3.92 -2.02
C GLU A 264 -17.14 -4.97 -3.12
N MET A 265 -16.48 -6.13 -3.00
CA MET A 265 -16.68 -7.25 -3.93
C MET A 265 -18.15 -7.74 -3.92
N ALA A 266 -18.75 -7.86 -2.74
CA ALA A 266 -20.15 -8.28 -2.61
C ALA A 266 -21.12 -7.26 -3.22
N LYS A 267 -20.85 -5.97 -3.03
CA LYS A 267 -21.62 -4.86 -3.61
C LYS A 267 -21.50 -4.87 -5.14
N GLU A 268 -20.29 -4.99 -5.69
CA GLU A 268 -20.11 -5.11 -7.15
C GLU A 268 -20.83 -6.34 -7.71
N CYS A 269 -20.75 -7.49 -7.03
CA CYS A 269 -21.49 -8.69 -7.40
C CYS A 269 -22.99 -8.42 -7.44
N ALA A 270 -23.55 -7.84 -6.38
CA ALA A 270 -24.99 -7.65 -6.22
C ALA A 270 -25.58 -6.62 -7.20
N LEU A 271 -24.86 -5.52 -7.45
CA LEU A 271 -25.40 -4.39 -8.22
C LEU A 271 -25.15 -4.49 -9.73
N SER A 272 -24.20 -5.32 -10.15
CA SER A 272 -23.84 -5.46 -11.57
C SER A 272 -24.77 -6.43 -12.29
N GLU A 273 -25.80 -5.88 -12.96
CA GLU A 273 -26.82 -6.67 -13.69
C GLU A 273 -26.23 -7.64 -14.72
N LYS A 274 -25.08 -7.31 -15.34
CA LYS A 274 -24.40 -8.19 -16.32
C LYS A 274 -24.02 -9.56 -15.75
N PHE A 275 -23.93 -9.71 -14.43
CA PHE A 275 -23.63 -10.99 -13.79
C PHE A 275 -24.88 -11.86 -13.57
N TRP A 276 -26.08 -11.27 -13.68
CA TRP A 276 -27.34 -11.93 -13.34
C TRP A 276 -28.31 -12.04 -14.52
N ARG A 277 -28.09 -11.28 -15.60
CA ARG A 277 -28.80 -11.46 -16.86
C ARG A 277 -28.41 -12.83 -17.44
N ARG A 278 -29.38 -13.75 -17.48
CA ARG A 278 -29.27 -14.99 -18.25
C ARG A 278 -29.30 -14.64 -19.73
N ASN A 279 -28.27 -15.04 -20.48
CA ASN A 279 -28.34 -15.08 -21.94
C ASN A 279 -29.39 -16.10 -22.38
#